data_AF-A0A523TXM6-F1
#
_entry.id   AF-A0A523TXM6-F1
#
_cell.length_a   1.000
_cell.length_b   1.000
_cell.length_c   1.000
_cell.angle_alpha   90.00
_cell.angle_beta   90.00
_cell.angle_gamma   90.00
#
_symmetry.space_group_name_H-M   'P 1'
#
loop_
_entity.id
_entity.type
_entity.pdbx_description
1 polymer ?
#
loop_
_entity_poly.entity_id
_entity_poly.type
_entity_poly.pdbx_seq_one_letter_code
_entity_poly.pdbx_strand_id
1 'polypeptide(L)'
;MAIKDQILTILEKSRKTELNFIANLTEEQKADPGTYENWTAKDNIAHANYWEEVRGARIVAFLSGEELQPLPQYEQANSECYERFANTSWDEVQAFAEGAHRQIVEAVHSMDEEALSGPSTEREERKLWDEIVRITYTHKLNHYSQFYQDHGQKKEAGQLLSEWVELVSPLDEEPEWQGNVHYNAACSLALAGDTEGALVELRKGLELRPSLKAWSRLDSDLESLHNLPEYKELFAPAFWWEALEASPQAEAIADQFMRTLSMFRIAVSTFSEEAWREGDSLYQRPVGLALHIAQSIDFYSAIKPGDRSEDPLTQIPWEERDAAKLPSQEGLLGYLDKVEVRLASFIATSDFQADEKLFPWTGFTVLSRVQYNLRHAQHHLADMAMELQRRGFRPPDWQ
;
A
#
# COMPACT_ATOMS: atom_id res chain seq x y z
N MET A 1 -22.68 -7.10 18.02
CA MET A 1 -22.80 -8.57 18.09
C MET A 1 -21.51 -9.09 18.70
N ALA A 2 -21.52 -10.18 19.46
CA ALA A 2 -20.27 -10.74 19.99
C ALA A 2 -19.33 -11.14 18.83
N ILE A 3 -18.01 -11.06 18.98
CA ILE A 3 -17.09 -11.33 17.86
C ILE A 3 -17.20 -12.78 17.42
N LYS A 4 -17.39 -13.69 18.38
CA LYS A 4 -17.57 -15.12 18.12
C LYS A 4 -18.74 -15.41 17.19
N ASP A 5 -19.89 -14.78 17.43
CA ASP A 5 -21.09 -14.98 16.61
C ASP A 5 -20.87 -14.48 15.17
N GLN A 6 -20.13 -13.37 15.01
CA GLN A 6 -19.78 -12.83 13.70
C GLN A 6 -18.82 -13.77 12.95
N ILE A 7 -17.79 -14.30 13.61
CA ILE A 7 -16.86 -15.27 13.01
C ILE A 7 -17.58 -16.55 12.61
N LEU A 8 -18.45 -17.10 13.46
CA LEU A 8 -19.22 -18.30 13.11
C LEU A 8 -20.12 -18.05 11.89
N THR A 9 -20.73 -16.86 11.81
CA THR A 9 -21.48 -16.45 10.61
C THR A 9 -20.58 -16.40 9.36
N ILE A 10 -19.36 -15.89 9.50
CA ILE A 10 -18.35 -15.86 8.42
C ILE A 10 -17.94 -17.28 7.99
N LEU A 11 -17.72 -18.19 8.94
CA LEU A 11 -17.37 -19.58 8.63
C LEU A 11 -18.51 -20.28 7.88
N GLU A 12 -19.75 -20.13 8.34
CA GLU A 12 -20.92 -20.64 7.62
C GLU A 12 -21.01 -20.08 6.20
N LYS A 13 -20.76 -18.77 6.04
CA LYS A 13 -20.75 -18.12 4.74
C LYS A 13 -19.62 -18.67 3.86
N SER A 14 -18.42 -18.85 4.40
CA SER A 14 -17.28 -19.42 3.68
C SER A 14 -17.62 -20.78 3.09
N ARG A 15 -18.20 -21.68 3.88
CA ARG A 15 -18.62 -23.00 3.39
C ARG A 15 -19.70 -22.91 2.30
N LYS A 16 -20.70 -22.04 2.49
CA LYS A 16 -21.75 -21.82 1.47
C LYS A 16 -21.15 -21.28 0.17
N THR A 17 -20.20 -20.34 0.25
CA THR A 17 -19.54 -19.75 -0.91
C THR A 17 -18.73 -20.79 -1.67
N GLU A 18 -17.96 -21.65 -1.00
CA GLU A 18 -17.23 -22.74 -1.63
C GLU A 18 -18.16 -23.74 -2.34
N LEU A 19 -19.26 -24.14 -1.69
CA LEU A 19 -20.24 -25.03 -2.31
C LEU A 19 -20.92 -24.39 -3.53
N ASN A 20 -21.23 -23.10 -3.47
CA ASN A 20 -21.78 -22.36 -4.60
C ASN A 20 -20.76 -22.24 -5.74
N PHE A 21 -19.49 -21.99 -5.43
CA PHE A 21 -18.39 -21.98 -6.41
C PHE A 21 -18.35 -23.30 -7.18
N ILE A 22 -18.31 -24.44 -6.47
CA ILE A 22 -18.33 -25.79 -7.06
C ILE A 22 -19.59 -26.03 -7.90
N ALA A 23 -20.75 -25.63 -7.41
CA ALA A 23 -22.03 -25.83 -8.10
C ALA A 23 -22.12 -25.04 -9.42
N ASN A 24 -21.42 -23.92 -9.53
CA ASN A 24 -21.38 -23.09 -10.72
C ASN A 24 -20.32 -23.53 -11.76
N LEU A 25 -19.47 -24.51 -11.44
CA LEU A 25 -18.50 -25.05 -12.40
C LEU A 25 -19.21 -25.85 -13.50
N THR A 26 -18.80 -25.61 -14.74
CA THR A 26 -19.19 -26.45 -15.88
C THR A 26 -18.53 -27.83 -15.81
N GLU A 27 -19.09 -28.80 -16.53
CA GLU A 27 -18.49 -30.14 -16.62
C GLU A 27 -17.09 -30.12 -17.26
N GLU A 28 -16.83 -29.17 -18.17
CA GLU A 28 -15.50 -28.95 -18.74
C GLU A 28 -14.51 -28.46 -17.67
N GLN A 29 -14.88 -27.44 -16.88
CA GLN A 29 -14.04 -26.95 -15.78
C GLN A 29 -13.80 -27.99 -14.69
N LYS A 30 -14.76 -28.89 -14.44
CA LYS A 30 -14.59 -30.01 -13.50
C LYS A 30 -13.68 -31.11 -14.03
N ALA A 31 -13.63 -31.27 -15.36
CA ALA A 31 -12.84 -32.29 -16.05
C ALA A 31 -11.44 -31.78 -16.47
N ASP A 32 -11.14 -30.50 -16.26
CA ASP A 32 -9.83 -29.91 -16.56
C ASP A 32 -8.73 -30.67 -15.81
N PRO A 33 -7.71 -31.19 -16.51
CA PRO A 33 -6.59 -31.87 -15.86
C PRO A 33 -5.58 -30.91 -15.20
N GLY A 34 -5.53 -29.64 -15.62
CA GLY A 34 -4.60 -28.62 -15.12
C GLY A 34 -3.12 -28.99 -15.17
N THR A 35 -2.32 -28.16 -14.48
CA THR A 35 -0.88 -28.34 -14.23
C THR A 35 -0.52 -27.65 -12.91
N TYR A 36 0.68 -27.89 -12.38
CA TYR A 36 1.14 -27.14 -11.20
C TYR A 36 1.24 -25.63 -11.47
N GLU A 37 1.59 -25.25 -12.70
CA GLU A 37 1.70 -23.85 -13.12
C GLU A 37 0.34 -23.21 -13.45
N ASN A 38 -0.69 -24.02 -13.70
CA ASN A 38 -2.06 -23.58 -14.01
C ASN A 38 -3.06 -24.44 -13.24
N TRP A 39 -3.35 -24.03 -12.01
CA TRP A 39 -4.25 -24.75 -11.11
C TRP A 39 -5.70 -24.70 -11.57
N THR A 40 -6.36 -25.85 -11.55
CA THR A 40 -7.79 -25.97 -11.83
C THR A 40 -8.64 -25.45 -10.67
N ALA A 41 -9.97 -25.40 -10.85
CA ALA A 41 -10.88 -25.16 -9.74
C ALA A 41 -10.69 -26.17 -8.59
N LYS A 42 -10.45 -27.45 -8.91
CA LYS A 42 -10.23 -28.52 -7.93
C LYS A 42 -8.94 -28.27 -7.13
N ASP A 43 -7.87 -27.90 -7.82
CA ASP A 43 -6.57 -27.65 -7.20
C ASP A 43 -6.62 -26.43 -6.28
N ASN A 44 -7.31 -25.35 -6.70
CA ASN A 44 -7.53 -24.17 -5.88
C ASN A 44 -8.33 -24.47 -4.60
N ILE A 45 -9.40 -25.28 -4.69
CA ILE A 45 -10.16 -25.72 -3.51
C ILE A 45 -9.30 -26.57 -2.59
N ALA A 46 -8.56 -27.54 -3.14
CA ALA A 46 -7.67 -28.40 -2.36
C ALA A 46 -6.59 -27.58 -1.64
N HIS A 47 -5.95 -26.65 -2.34
CA HIS A 47 -4.93 -25.77 -1.79
C HIS A 47 -5.46 -24.85 -0.69
N ALA A 48 -6.59 -24.18 -0.93
CA ALA A 48 -7.13 -23.24 0.05
C ALA A 48 -7.50 -23.97 1.36
N ASN A 49 -8.06 -25.18 1.25
CA ASN A 49 -8.39 -26.01 2.40
C ASN A 49 -7.18 -26.70 3.04
N TYR A 50 -6.12 -26.96 2.29
CA TYR A 50 -4.84 -27.43 2.84
C TYR A 50 -4.25 -26.39 3.80
N TRP A 51 -4.23 -25.12 3.40
CA TRP A 51 -3.76 -24.05 4.27
C TRP A 51 -4.71 -23.79 5.44
N GLU A 52 -6.02 -24.00 5.28
CA GLU A 52 -6.98 -23.99 6.38
C GLU A 52 -6.70 -25.11 7.39
N GLU A 53 -6.41 -26.33 6.95
CA GLU A 53 -6.01 -27.45 7.83
C GLU A 53 -4.70 -27.13 8.57
N VAL A 54 -3.64 -26.75 7.85
CA VAL A 54 -2.32 -26.50 8.42
C VAL A 54 -2.36 -25.38 9.47
N ARG A 55 -3.05 -24.28 9.16
CA ARG A 55 -3.12 -23.12 10.05
C ARG A 55 -4.17 -23.30 11.15
N GLY A 56 -5.27 -23.99 10.85
CA GLY A 56 -6.26 -24.39 11.85
C GLY A 56 -5.67 -25.32 12.92
N ALA A 57 -4.84 -26.29 12.52
CA ALA A 57 -4.11 -27.14 13.46
C ALA A 57 -3.17 -26.33 14.37
N ARG A 58 -2.49 -25.31 13.83
CA ARG A 58 -1.67 -24.38 14.63
C ARG A 58 -2.50 -23.58 15.63
N ILE A 59 -3.68 -23.10 15.24
CA ILE A 59 -4.60 -22.40 16.16
C ILE A 59 -5.04 -23.32 17.29
N VAL A 60 -5.38 -24.58 16.99
CA VAL A 60 -5.76 -25.57 18.01
C VAL A 60 -4.60 -25.85 18.98
N ALA A 61 -3.37 -26.00 18.47
CA ALA A 61 -2.17 -26.16 19.29
C ALA A 61 -1.92 -24.94 20.19
N PHE A 62 -2.07 -23.74 19.63
CA PHE A 62 -1.92 -22.47 20.36
C PHE A 62 -2.87 -22.38 21.55
N LEU A 63 -4.16 -22.68 21.32
CA LEU A 63 -5.17 -22.68 22.38
C LEU A 63 -4.90 -23.70 23.48
N SER A 64 -4.27 -24.82 23.13
CA SER A 64 -3.95 -25.90 24.05
C SER A 64 -2.63 -25.64 24.81
N GLY A 65 -1.94 -24.53 24.54
CA GLY A 65 -0.63 -24.23 25.10
C GLY A 65 0.47 -25.17 24.60
N GLU A 66 0.24 -25.85 23.47
CA GLU A 66 1.21 -26.75 22.84
C GLU A 66 2.26 -25.95 22.05
N GLU A 67 3.41 -26.58 21.83
CA GLU A 67 4.48 -25.97 21.03
C GLU A 67 4.08 -25.86 19.56
N LEU A 68 4.12 -24.63 19.03
CA LEU A 68 3.75 -24.35 17.65
C LEU A 68 4.81 -24.86 16.68
N GLN A 69 4.44 -25.85 15.87
CA GLN A 69 5.29 -26.31 14.78
C GLN A 69 5.46 -25.22 13.72
N PRO A 70 6.68 -24.91 13.26
CA PRO A 70 6.90 -23.84 12.29
C PRO A 70 6.08 -24.07 11.03
N LEU A 71 5.60 -22.98 10.42
CA LEU A 71 4.93 -23.07 9.13
C LEU A 71 5.91 -23.65 8.08
N PRO A 72 5.43 -24.54 7.20
CA PRO A 72 6.27 -25.06 6.13
C PRO A 72 6.64 -23.94 5.15
N GLN A 73 7.72 -24.15 4.40
CA GLN A 73 8.08 -23.25 3.30
C GLN A 73 6.97 -23.26 2.25
N TYR A 74 6.49 -22.08 1.86
CA TYR A 74 5.28 -21.93 1.04
C TYR A 74 5.34 -22.70 -0.27
N GLU A 75 6.43 -22.56 -1.03
CA GLU A 75 6.56 -23.23 -2.32
C GLU A 75 6.61 -24.75 -2.19
N GLN A 76 7.35 -25.25 -1.20
CA GLN A 76 7.43 -26.68 -0.94
C GLN A 76 6.05 -27.23 -0.54
N ALA A 77 5.36 -26.55 0.37
CA ALA A 77 4.02 -26.96 0.82
C ALA A 77 2.99 -26.92 -0.31
N ASN A 78 3.08 -25.94 -1.21
CA ASN A 78 2.20 -25.83 -2.37
C ASN A 78 2.45 -26.96 -3.37
N SER A 79 3.71 -27.30 -3.65
CA SER A 79 4.08 -28.44 -4.48
C SER A 79 3.58 -29.76 -3.89
N GLU A 80 3.80 -29.99 -2.60
CA GLU A 80 3.33 -31.19 -1.89
C GLU A 80 1.79 -31.28 -1.88
N CYS A 81 1.10 -30.15 -1.70
CA CYS A 81 -0.36 -30.08 -1.80
C CYS A 81 -0.85 -30.46 -3.20
N TYR A 82 -0.24 -29.90 -4.25
CA TYR A 82 -0.62 -30.24 -5.62
C TYR A 82 -0.38 -31.73 -5.92
N GLU A 83 0.79 -32.26 -5.57
CA GLU A 83 1.11 -33.69 -5.75
C GLU A 83 0.12 -34.61 -5.03
N ARG A 84 -0.33 -34.21 -3.82
CA ARG A 84 -1.30 -34.96 -3.03
C ARG A 84 -2.68 -35.03 -3.69
N PHE A 85 -3.14 -33.96 -4.34
CA PHE A 85 -4.53 -33.84 -4.79
C PHE A 85 -4.74 -33.85 -6.30
N ALA A 86 -3.68 -33.74 -7.12
CA ALA A 86 -3.80 -33.70 -8.58
C ALA A 86 -4.60 -34.89 -9.14
N ASN A 87 -4.31 -36.10 -8.64
CA ASN A 87 -4.92 -37.35 -9.10
C ASN A 87 -6.09 -37.84 -8.23
N THR A 88 -6.55 -37.06 -7.26
CA THR A 88 -7.70 -37.44 -6.41
C THR A 88 -9.03 -37.05 -7.04
N SER A 89 -10.09 -37.75 -6.65
CA SER A 89 -11.46 -37.45 -7.06
C SER A 89 -12.00 -36.16 -6.43
N TRP A 90 -13.03 -35.58 -7.04
CA TRP A 90 -13.76 -34.44 -6.47
C TRP A 90 -14.38 -34.76 -5.10
N ASP A 91 -14.82 -35.99 -4.88
CA ASP A 91 -15.40 -36.42 -3.61
C ASP A 91 -14.34 -36.43 -2.49
N GLU A 92 -13.12 -36.89 -2.79
CA GLU A 92 -12.01 -36.88 -1.83
C GLU A 92 -11.58 -35.44 -1.47
N VAL A 93 -11.48 -34.55 -2.45
CA VAL A 93 -11.15 -33.12 -2.22
C VAL A 93 -12.24 -32.43 -1.38
N GLN A 94 -13.51 -32.69 -1.67
CA GLN A 94 -14.62 -32.11 -0.90
C GLN A 94 -14.70 -32.66 0.52
N ALA A 95 -14.45 -33.96 0.72
CA ALA A 95 -14.40 -34.57 2.04
C ALA A 95 -13.25 -34.02 2.88
N PHE A 96 -12.10 -33.78 2.24
CA PHE A 96 -10.95 -33.12 2.86
C PHE A 96 -11.29 -31.68 3.29
N ALA A 97 -11.83 -30.88 2.36
CA ALA A 97 -12.26 -29.51 2.63
C ALA A 97 -13.28 -29.41 3.77
N GLU A 98 -14.26 -30.32 3.81
CA GLU A 98 -15.23 -30.39 4.90
C GLU A 98 -14.57 -30.71 6.25
N GLY A 99 -13.60 -31.63 6.25
CA GLY A 99 -12.84 -31.99 7.44
C GLY A 99 -12.06 -30.82 8.01
N ALA A 100 -11.28 -30.14 7.17
CA ALA A 100 -10.51 -28.95 7.55
C ALA A 100 -11.43 -27.84 8.11
N HIS A 101 -12.56 -27.59 7.44
CA HIS A 101 -13.51 -26.58 7.87
C HIS A 101 -14.21 -26.91 9.19
N ARG A 102 -14.60 -28.17 9.38
CA ARG A 102 -15.21 -28.60 10.64
C ARG A 102 -14.26 -28.40 11.82
N GLN A 103 -12.97 -28.71 11.65
CA GLN A 103 -11.97 -28.55 12.71
C GLN A 103 -11.88 -27.11 13.21
N ILE A 104 -11.82 -26.12 12.31
CA ILE A 104 -11.72 -24.71 12.72
C ILE A 104 -13.04 -24.20 13.32
N VAL A 105 -14.19 -24.64 12.81
CA VAL A 105 -15.50 -24.31 13.40
C VAL A 105 -15.61 -24.83 14.83
N GLU A 106 -15.22 -26.09 15.07
CA GLU A 106 -15.18 -26.67 16.42
C GLU A 106 -14.22 -25.91 17.34
N ALA A 107 -13.04 -25.52 16.83
CA ALA A 107 -12.09 -24.71 17.58
C ALA A 107 -12.70 -23.35 18.00
N VAL A 108 -13.33 -22.62 17.08
CA VAL A 108 -13.98 -21.33 17.38
C VAL A 108 -15.13 -21.50 18.37
N HIS A 109 -15.90 -22.58 18.29
CA HIS A 109 -16.93 -22.88 19.29
C HIS A 109 -16.36 -23.05 20.71
N SER A 110 -15.12 -23.53 20.85
CA SER A 110 -14.47 -23.71 22.15
C SER A 110 -13.84 -22.43 22.72
N MET A 111 -13.60 -21.41 21.89
CA MET A 111 -12.99 -20.13 22.31
C MET A 111 -14.00 -19.21 23.01
N ASP A 112 -13.52 -18.37 23.91
CA ASP A 112 -14.28 -17.22 24.42
C ASP A 112 -13.87 -15.92 23.70
N GLU A 113 -14.51 -14.80 24.05
CA GLU A 113 -14.26 -13.49 23.44
C GLU A 113 -12.83 -12.98 23.71
N GLU A 114 -12.25 -13.35 24.86
CA GLU A 114 -10.89 -12.95 25.26
C GLU A 114 -9.86 -13.67 24.39
N ALA A 115 -10.00 -14.98 24.20
CA ALA A 115 -9.13 -15.76 23.31
C ALA A 115 -9.18 -15.25 21.87
N LEU A 116 -10.38 -14.94 21.35
CA LEU A 116 -10.56 -14.44 19.99
C LEU A 116 -9.95 -13.04 19.79
N SER A 117 -10.06 -12.19 20.81
CA SER A 117 -9.54 -10.81 20.77
C SER A 117 -8.06 -10.71 21.19
N GLY A 118 -7.49 -11.81 21.69
CA GLY A 118 -6.10 -11.94 22.08
C GLY A 118 -5.15 -12.11 20.89
N PRO A 119 -3.84 -12.28 21.14
CA PRO A 119 -2.82 -12.34 20.11
C PRO A 119 -2.99 -13.55 19.18
N SER A 120 -2.64 -13.38 17.91
CA SER A 120 -2.64 -14.41 16.87
C SER A 120 -1.43 -15.34 16.97
N THR A 121 -1.45 -16.46 16.23
CA THR A 121 -0.33 -17.41 16.19
C THR A 121 0.83 -16.95 15.31
N GLU A 122 0.60 -15.94 14.46
CA GLU A 122 1.61 -15.39 13.56
C GLU A 122 2.31 -14.16 14.13
N ARG A 123 1.54 -13.29 14.79
CA ARG A 123 1.97 -11.95 15.19
C ARG A 123 1.27 -11.52 16.48
N GLU A 124 2.04 -11.05 17.45
CA GLU A 124 1.52 -10.62 18.75
C GLU A 124 0.58 -9.40 18.62
N GLU A 125 0.82 -8.52 17.65
CA GLU A 125 0.03 -7.31 17.42
C GLU A 125 -1.31 -7.56 16.71
N ARG A 126 -1.53 -8.76 16.16
CA ARG A 126 -2.78 -9.12 15.47
C ARG A 126 -3.68 -9.95 16.36
N LYS A 127 -4.99 -9.75 16.20
CA LYS A 127 -6.00 -10.50 16.93
C LYS A 127 -6.21 -11.89 16.33
N LEU A 128 -6.48 -12.90 17.14
CA LEU A 128 -6.66 -14.27 16.67
C LEU A 128 -7.86 -14.40 15.69
N TRP A 129 -8.93 -13.64 15.91
CA TRP A 129 -10.06 -13.63 14.97
C TRP A 129 -9.70 -13.15 13.57
N ASP A 130 -8.75 -12.20 13.42
CA ASP A 130 -8.29 -11.71 12.12
C ASP A 130 -7.58 -12.84 11.38
N GLU A 131 -6.68 -13.57 12.07
CA GLU A 131 -6.04 -14.76 11.51
C GLU A 131 -7.08 -15.79 11.03
N ILE A 132 -8.09 -16.10 11.84
CA ILE A 132 -9.17 -17.04 11.48
C ILE A 132 -9.88 -16.57 10.19
N VAL A 133 -10.38 -15.34 10.15
CA VAL A 133 -11.11 -14.82 8.97
C VAL A 133 -10.24 -14.83 7.72
N ARG A 134 -8.95 -14.45 7.85
CA ARG A 134 -8.01 -14.45 6.74
C ARG A 134 -7.79 -15.84 6.16
N ILE A 135 -7.60 -16.86 7.00
CA ILE A 135 -7.29 -18.21 6.54
C ILE A 135 -8.53 -18.94 6.02
N THR A 136 -9.69 -18.74 6.64
CA THR A 136 -10.88 -19.54 6.35
C THR A 136 -11.81 -18.92 5.33
N TYR A 137 -11.78 -17.59 5.13
CA TYR A 137 -12.68 -16.92 4.21
C TYR A 137 -11.94 -16.09 3.18
N THR A 138 -11.13 -15.13 3.60
CA THR A 138 -10.42 -14.22 2.67
C THR A 138 -9.53 -14.98 1.70
N HIS A 139 -8.72 -15.94 2.18
CA HIS A 139 -7.84 -16.74 1.34
C HIS A 139 -8.59 -17.54 0.27
N LYS A 140 -9.71 -18.19 0.65
CA LYS A 140 -10.57 -18.93 -0.28
C LYS A 140 -11.16 -18.00 -1.34
N LEU A 141 -11.69 -16.86 -0.92
CA LEU A 141 -12.25 -15.88 -1.85
C LEU A 141 -11.23 -15.35 -2.84
N ASN A 142 -9.97 -15.14 -2.45
CA ASN A 142 -8.93 -14.72 -3.38
C ASN A 142 -8.76 -15.72 -4.53
N HIS A 143 -8.69 -17.02 -4.22
CA HIS A 143 -8.58 -18.07 -5.24
C HIS A 143 -9.84 -18.18 -6.12
N TYR A 144 -11.03 -18.11 -5.52
CA TYR A 144 -12.28 -18.21 -6.29
C TYR A 144 -12.53 -16.98 -7.15
N SER A 145 -12.21 -15.78 -6.63
CA SER A 145 -12.25 -14.52 -7.37
C SER A 145 -11.28 -14.55 -8.55
N GLN A 146 -10.03 -14.97 -8.33
CA GLN A 146 -9.04 -15.10 -9.40
C GLN A 146 -9.50 -16.07 -10.48
N PHE A 147 -9.99 -17.26 -10.08
CA PHE A 147 -10.53 -18.23 -11.03
C PHE A 147 -11.63 -17.61 -11.90
N TYR A 148 -12.57 -16.88 -11.30
CA TYR A 148 -13.62 -16.22 -12.06
C TYR A 148 -13.07 -15.17 -13.03
N GLN A 149 -12.08 -14.37 -12.62
CA GLN A 149 -11.45 -13.39 -13.49
C GLN A 149 -10.74 -14.04 -14.69
N ASP A 150 -9.98 -15.11 -14.46
CA ASP A 150 -9.25 -15.84 -15.50
C ASP A 150 -10.20 -16.44 -16.55
N HIS A 151 -11.46 -16.68 -16.17
CA HIS A 151 -12.53 -17.19 -17.02
C HIS A 151 -13.48 -16.10 -17.54
N GLY A 152 -13.12 -14.82 -17.38
CA GLY A 152 -13.92 -13.67 -17.85
C GLY A 152 -15.19 -13.39 -17.05
N GLN A 153 -15.36 -14.03 -15.89
CA GLN A 153 -16.52 -13.93 -14.99
C GLN A 153 -16.30 -12.81 -13.95
N LYS A 154 -15.98 -11.59 -14.43
CA LYS A 154 -15.63 -10.45 -13.55
C LYS A 154 -16.75 -10.04 -12.61
N LYS A 155 -18.02 -10.23 -13.02
CA LYS A 155 -19.18 -9.90 -12.19
C LYS A 155 -19.27 -10.82 -10.97
N GLU A 156 -19.03 -12.11 -11.17
CA GLU A 156 -19.02 -13.14 -10.13
C GLU A 156 -17.86 -12.89 -9.15
N ALA A 157 -16.67 -12.54 -9.66
CA ALA A 157 -15.53 -12.12 -8.85
C ALA A 157 -15.85 -10.88 -7.99
N GLY A 158 -16.42 -9.84 -8.59
CA GLY A 158 -16.83 -8.63 -7.87
C GLY A 158 -17.89 -8.93 -6.80
N GLN A 159 -18.87 -9.80 -7.08
CA GLN A 159 -19.88 -10.17 -6.09
C GLN A 159 -19.27 -10.85 -4.85
N LEU A 160 -18.27 -11.73 -5.02
CA LEU A 160 -17.58 -12.35 -3.89
C LEU A 160 -16.92 -11.31 -2.98
N LEU A 161 -16.24 -10.32 -3.56
CA LEU A 161 -15.60 -9.24 -2.81
C LEU A 161 -16.63 -8.33 -2.13
N SER A 162 -17.75 -8.01 -2.78
CA SER A 162 -18.84 -7.25 -2.18
C SER A 162 -19.40 -7.96 -0.93
N GLU A 163 -19.67 -9.26 -1.04
CA GLU A 163 -20.17 -10.06 0.08
C GLU A 163 -19.13 -10.20 1.21
N TRP A 164 -17.84 -10.20 0.88
CA TRP A 164 -16.77 -10.14 1.87
C TRP A 164 -16.81 -8.82 2.63
N VAL A 165 -16.82 -7.69 1.93
CA VAL A 165 -16.84 -6.34 2.52
C VAL A 165 -17.99 -6.20 3.52
N GLU A 166 -19.21 -6.57 3.12
CA GLU A 166 -20.39 -6.47 3.98
C GLU A 166 -20.26 -7.27 5.28
N LEU A 167 -19.66 -8.45 5.19
CA LEU A 167 -19.61 -9.40 6.31
C LEU A 167 -18.49 -9.09 7.30
N VAL A 168 -17.36 -8.56 6.79
CA VAL A 168 -16.15 -8.36 7.59
C VAL A 168 -15.98 -6.92 8.07
N SER A 169 -16.62 -5.94 7.42
CA SER A 169 -16.59 -4.53 7.82
C SER A 169 -16.95 -4.31 9.31
N PRO A 170 -17.97 -4.97 9.88
CA PRO A 170 -18.35 -4.75 11.29
C PRO A 170 -17.42 -5.38 12.34
N LEU A 171 -16.40 -6.15 11.93
CA LEU A 171 -15.54 -6.87 12.88
C LEU A 171 -14.63 -5.94 13.68
N ASP A 172 -14.16 -4.84 13.08
CA ASP A 172 -13.27 -3.89 13.73
C ASP A 172 -13.39 -2.50 13.10
N GLU A 173 -13.28 -1.43 13.88
CA GLU A 173 -13.30 -0.04 13.39
C GLU A 173 -11.89 0.53 13.22
N GLU A 174 -10.84 -0.22 13.60
CA GLU A 174 -9.45 0.22 13.49
C GLU A 174 -9.08 0.61 12.05
N PRO A 175 -8.32 1.72 11.85
CA PRO A 175 -8.00 2.23 10.52
C PRO A 175 -7.34 1.21 9.58
N GLU A 176 -6.44 0.36 10.07
CA GLU A 176 -5.81 -0.65 9.21
C GLU A 176 -6.83 -1.66 8.68
N TRP A 177 -7.79 -2.07 9.50
CA TRP A 177 -8.85 -2.98 9.11
C TRP A 177 -9.79 -2.34 8.10
N GLN A 178 -10.31 -1.15 8.42
CA GLN A 178 -11.21 -0.42 7.52
C GLN A 178 -10.51 -0.04 6.21
N GLY A 179 -9.20 0.23 6.23
CA GLY A 179 -8.41 0.44 5.01
C GLY A 179 -8.46 -0.76 4.07
N ASN A 180 -8.37 -1.99 4.59
CA ASN A 180 -8.54 -3.20 3.78
C ASN A 180 -9.98 -3.39 3.29
N VAL A 181 -10.97 -3.05 4.11
CA VAL A 181 -12.39 -3.13 3.75
C VAL A 181 -12.69 -2.21 2.57
N HIS A 182 -12.34 -0.93 2.68
CA HIS A 182 -12.52 0.06 1.62
C HIS A 182 -11.72 -0.30 0.36
N TYR A 183 -10.50 -0.83 0.51
CA TYR A 183 -9.71 -1.29 -0.62
C TYR A 183 -10.40 -2.43 -1.41
N ASN A 184 -10.86 -3.48 -0.73
CA ASN A 184 -11.55 -4.58 -1.41
C ASN A 184 -12.93 -4.17 -1.94
N ALA A 185 -13.59 -3.18 -1.32
CA ALA A 185 -14.79 -2.56 -1.87
C ALA A 185 -14.49 -1.87 -3.21
N ALA A 186 -13.34 -1.18 -3.31
CA ALA A 186 -12.90 -0.60 -4.57
C ALA A 186 -12.66 -1.66 -5.66
N CYS A 187 -11.98 -2.76 -5.32
CA CYS A 187 -11.78 -3.89 -6.24
C CYS A 187 -13.12 -4.46 -6.73
N SER A 188 -14.06 -4.71 -5.80
CA SER A 188 -15.41 -5.16 -6.11
C SER A 188 -16.13 -4.24 -7.10
N LEU A 189 -16.11 -2.94 -6.84
CA LEU A 189 -16.78 -1.92 -7.67
C LEU A 189 -16.12 -1.81 -9.04
N ALA A 190 -14.78 -1.86 -9.10
CA ALA A 190 -14.02 -1.82 -10.35
C ALA A 190 -14.34 -3.03 -11.25
N LEU A 191 -14.41 -4.23 -10.67
CA LEU A 191 -14.81 -5.46 -11.37
C LEU A 191 -16.27 -5.42 -11.86
N ALA A 192 -17.15 -4.77 -11.09
CA ALA A 192 -18.55 -4.54 -11.48
C ALA A 192 -18.72 -3.42 -12.53
N GLY A 193 -17.66 -2.68 -12.85
CA GLY A 193 -17.68 -1.55 -13.78
C GLY A 193 -18.14 -0.22 -13.17
N ASP A 194 -18.37 -0.15 -11.85
CA ASP A 194 -18.67 1.09 -11.14
C ASP A 194 -17.37 1.86 -10.86
N THR A 195 -16.93 2.60 -11.87
CA THR A 195 -15.66 3.36 -11.85
C THR A 195 -15.67 4.45 -10.79
N GLU A 196 -16.76 5.21 -10.67
CA GLU A 196 -16.86 6.33 -9.73
C GLU A 196 -16.85 5.83 -8.29
N GLY A 197 -17.67 4.82 -7.99
CA GLY A 197 -17.68 4.18 -6.68
C GLY A 197 -16.32 3.59 -6.31
N ALA A 198 -15.67 2.89 -7.26
CA ALA A 198 -14.36 2.30 -7.01
C ALA A 198 -13.30 3.33 -6.65
N LEU A 199 -13.24 4.47 -7.34
CA LEU A 199 -12.30 5.55 -7.02
C LEU A 199 -12.54 6.16 -5.65
N VAL A 200 -13.80 6.33 -5.25
CA VAL A 200 -14.17 6.84 -3.92
C VAL A 200 -13.69 5.90 -2.82
N GLU A 201 -13.98 4.60 -2.96
CA GLU A 201 -13.58 3.59 -1.97
C GLU A 201 -12.06 3.39 -1.95
N LEU A 202 -11.40 3.41 -3.12
CA LEU A 202 -9.95 3.28 -3.20
C LEU A 202 -9.25 4.42 -2.47
N ARG A 203 -9.73 5.65 -2.65
CA ARG A 203 -9.18 6.83 -1.94
C ARG A 203 -9.26 6.65 -0.43
N LYS A 204 -10.43 6.26 0.10
CA LYS A 204 -10.60 5.99 1.54
C LYS A 204 -9.66 4.89 2.03
N GLY A 205 -9.56 3.79 1.27
CA GLY A 205 -8.69 2.67 1.60
C GLY A 205 -7.21 3.06 1.68
N LEU A 206 -6.73 3.84 0.72
CA LEU A 206 -5.34 4.31 0.67
C LEU A 206 -5.04 5.41 1.70
N GLU A 207 -6.03 6.19 2.12
CA GLU A 207 -5.90 7.17 3.22
C GLU A 207 -5.77 6.46 4.57
N LEU A 208 -6.60 5.45 4.82
CA LEU A 208 -6.58 4.67 6.07
C LEU A 208 -5.39 3.71 6.14
N ARG A 209 -4.96 3.15 4.99
CA ARG A 209 -3.84 2.20 4.90
C ARG A 209 -2.92 2.54 3.72
N PRO A 210 -2.03 3.55 3.87
CA PRO A 210 -1.15 4.01 2.79
C PRO A 210 -0.20 2.94 2.23
N SER A 211 0.11 1.89 2.99
CA SER A 211 0.95 0.77 2.53
C SER A 211 0.36 0.00 1.34
N LEU A 212 -0.95 0.12 1.09
CA LEU A 212 -1.62 -0.49 -0.06
C LEU A 212 -1.32 0.20 -1.40
N LYS A 213 -0.75 1.42 -1.40
CA LYS A 213 -0.46 2.17 -2.64
C LYS A 213 0.44 1.42 -3.62
N ALA A 214 1.41 0.67 -3.11
CA ALA A 214 2.32 -0.07 -3.98
C ALA A 214 1.60 -1.26 -4.64
N TRP A 215 0.80 -2.00 -3.85
CA TRP A 215 0.02 -3.13 -4.33
C TRP A 215 -1.05 -2.71 -5.34
N SER A 216 -1.74 -1.60 -5.10
CA SER A 216 -2.87 -1.16 -5.92
C SER A 216 -2.55 -0.86 -7.39
N ARG A 217 -1.28 -0.60 -7.69
CA ARG A 217 -0.77 -0.38 -9.06
C ARG A 217 -0.56 -1.68 -9.83
N LEU A 218 -0.42 -2.80 -9.12
CA LEU A 218 -0.18 -4.14 -9.68
C LEU A 218 -1.44 -5.00 -9.64
N ASP A 219 -2.47 -4.55 -8.92
CA ASP A 219 -3.71 -5.27 -8.71
C ASP A 219 -4.56 -5.30 -9.99
N SER A 220 -4.82 -6.50 -10.51
CA SER A 220 -5.61 -6.71 -11.73
C SER A 220 -7.06 -6.30 -11.55
N ASP A 221 -7.60 -6.32 -10.32
CA ASP A 221 -8.97 -5.93 -10.04
C ASP A 221 -9.20 -4.44 -10.32
N LEU A 222 -8.13 -3.64 -10.22
CA LEU A 222 -8.13 -2.19 -10.42
C LEU A 222 -7.63 -1.78 -11.81
N GLU A 223 -7.33 -2.72 -12.71
CA GLU A 223 -6.77 -2.45 -14.04
C GLU A 223 -7.61 -1.44 -14.84
N SER A 224 -8.94 -1.52 -14.71
CA SER A 224 -9.87 -0.60 -15.37
C SER A 224 -9.70 0.86 -14.92
N LEU A 225 -9.10 1.09 -13.75
CA LEU A 225 -8.89 2.41 -13.16
C LEU A 225 -7.52 3.01 -13.49
N HIS A 226 -6.50 2.17 -13.78
CA HIS A 226 -5.08 2.60 -13.81
C HIS A 226 -4.78 3.79 -14.72
N ASN A 227 -5.51 3.91 -15.83
CA ASN A 227 -5.31 4.96 -16.82
C ASN A 227 -6.16 6.22 -16.56
N LEU A 228 -7.04 6.20 -15.56
CA LEU A 228 -7.91 7.33 -15.24
C LEU A 228 -7.12 8.44 -14.54
N PRO A 229 -7.32 9.72 -14.92
CA PRO A 229 -6.73 10.86 -14.22
C PRO A 229 -6.95 10.80 -12.71
N GLU A 230 -8.18 10.53 -12.28
CA GLU A 230 -8.58 10.48 -10.87
C GLU A 230 -7.85 9.39 -10.08
N TYR A 231 -7.53 8.27 -10.73
CA TYR A 231 -6.71 7.21 -10.15
C TYR A 231 -5.25 7.66 -10.01
N LYS A 232 -4.68 8.23 -11.07
CA LYS A 232 -3.29 8.73 -11.06
C LYS A 232 -3.10 9.81 -9.99
N GLU A 233 -4.10 10.67 -9.76
CA GLU A 233 -4.10 11.69 -8.71
C GLU A 233 -4.02 11.13 -7.29
N LEU A 234 -4.36 9.85 -7.05
CA LEU A 234 -4.19 9.20 -5.74
C LEU A 234 -2.71 9.00 -5.37
N PHE A 235 -1.82 9.04 -6.36
CA PHE A 235 -0.41 8.75 -6.21
C PHE A 235 0.46 9.98 -6.37
N ALA A 236 0.12 10.85 -7.31
CA ALA A 236 0.85 12.07 -7.57
C ALA A 236 -0.05 13.13 -8.25
N PRO A 237 0.13 14.42 -7.93
CA PRO A 237 -0.50 15.51 -8.68
C PRO A 237 -0.22 15.43 -10.18
N ALA A 238 -1.14 15.94 -11.00
CA ALA A 238 -1.08 15.83 -12.47
C ALA A 238 0.23 16.34 -13.10
N PHE A 239 0.84 17.37 -12.52
CA PHE A 239 2.10 17.92 -13.02
C PHE A 239 3.31 16.99 -12.85
N TRP A 240 3.20 15.91 -12.07
CA TRP A 240 4.25 14.88 -11.93
C TRP A 240 4.14 13.76 -12.98
N TRP A 241 3.01 13.61 -13.67
CA TRP A 241 2.76 12.43 -14.51
C TRP A 241 3.74 12.30 -15.68
N GLU A 242 4.04 13.41 -16.36
CA GLU A 242 5.04 13.38 -17.44
C GLU A 242 6.41 12.91 -16.93
N ALA A 243 6.80 13.28 -15.71
CA ALA A 243 8.05 12.84 -15.10
C ALA A 243 8.03 11.35 -14.75
N LEU A 244 6.91 10.86 -14.21
CA LEU A 244 6.73 9.46 -13.84
C LEU A 244 6.67 8.54 -15.06
N GLU A 245 6.16 9.01 -16.18
CA GLU A 245 6.00 8.22 -17.41
C GLU A 245 7.18 8.36 -18.39
N ALA A 246 8.08 9.32 -18.19
CA ALA A 246 9.15 9.63 -19.15
C ALA A 246 10.18 8.49 -19.34
N SER A 247 10.60 7.84 -18.25
CA SER A 247 11.52 6.69 -18.27
C SER A 247 11.60 6.04 -16.88
N PRO A 248 12.05 4.78 -16.74
CA PRO A 248 12.26 4.16 -15.43
C PRO A 248 13.19 4.97 -14.50
N GLN A 249 14.18 5.66 -15.07
CA GLN A 249 15.06 6.54 -14.30
C GLN A 249 14.32 7.79 -13.82
N ALA A 250 13.52 8.42 -14.69
CA ALA A 250 12.72 9.59 -14.34
C ALA A 250 11.69 9.24 -13.25
N GLU A 251 11.02 8.10 -13.37
CA GLU A 251 10.08 7.58 -12.38
C GLU A 251 10.73 7.42 -11.01
N ALA A 252 11.87 6.72 -10.95
CA ALA A 252 12.59 6.50 -9.70
C ALA A 252 13.08 7.81 -9.07
N ILE A 253 13.54 8.77 -9.88
CA ILE A 253 13.96 10.09 -9.41
C ILE A 253 12.75 10.87 -8.87
N ALA A 254 11.65 10.92 -9.62
CA ALA A 254 10.43 11.62 -9.24
C ALA A 254 9.86 11.07 -7.93
N ASP A 255 9.78 9.74 -7.78
CA ASP A 255 9.34 9.08 -6.54
C ASP A 255 10.17 9.53 -5.32
N GLN A 256 11.50 9.53 -5.45
CA GLN A 256 12.38 9.94 -4.35
C GLN A 256 12.25 11.42 -3.99
N PHE A 257 12.06 12.30 -4.99
CA PHE A 257 11.77 13.70 -4.72
C PHE A 257 10.39 13.88 -4.07
N MET A 258 9.34 13.24 -4.57
CA MET A 258 7.99 13.34 -3.98
C MET A 258 7.98 12.90 -2.51
N ARG A 259 8.67 11.81 -2.16
CA ARG A 259 8.82 11.36 -0.75
C ARG A 259 9.57 12.38 0.10
N THR A 260 10.69 12.90 -0.42
CA THR A 260 11.50 13.93 0.25
C THR A 260 10.69 15.21 0.47
N LEU A 261 9.92 15.64 -0.53
CA LEU A 261 9.09 16.83 -0.51
C LEU A 261 7.87 16.65 0.41
N SER A 262 7.29 15.46 0.48
CA SER A 262 6.24 15.12 1.45
C SER A 262 6.75 15.27 2.89
N MET A 263 7.90 14.67 3.23
CA MET A 263 8.54 14.85 4.53
C MET A 263 8.87 16.32 4.81
N PHE A 264 9.34 17.06 3.80
CA PHE A 264 9.64 18.48 3.92
C PHE A 264 8.39 19.32 4.21
N ARG A 265 7.26 19.07 3.54
CA ARG A 265 5.97 19.73 3.82
C ARG A 265 5.49 19.48 5.24
N ILE A 266 5.58 18.22 5.70
CA ILE A 266 5.23 17.85 7.08
C ILE A 266 6.14 18.61 8.05
N ALA A 267 7.45 18.63 7.81
CA ALA A 267 8.40 19.32 8.69
C ALA A 267 8.10 20.82 8.78
N VAL A 268 7.86 21.48 7.64
CA VAL A 268 7.48 22.91 7.59
C VAL A 268 6.20 23.15 8.39
N SER A 269 5.16 22.35 8.20
CA SER A 269 3.86 22.53 8.87
C SER A 269 3.86 22.17 10.36
N THR A 270 4.88 21.47 10.84
CA THR A 270 4.94 21.01 12.25
C THR A 270 5.43 22.10 13.21
N PHE A 271 6.27 23.03 12.75
CA PHE A 271 6.72 24.14 13.59
C PHE A 271 5.54 25.05 13.97
N SER A 272 5.53 25.57 15.20
CA SER A 272 4.66 26.70 15.54
C SER A 272 5.12 27.98 14.86
N GLU A 273 4.25 28.98 14.73
CA GLU A 273 4.62 30.29 14.16
C GLU A 273 5.80 30.94 14.91
N GLU A 274 5.85 30.77 16.23
CA GLU A 274 6.95 31.24 17.08
C GLU A 274 8.25 30.48 16.77
N ALA A 275 8.19 29.15 16.79
CA ALA A 275 9.37 28.32 16.54
C ALA A 275 9.92 28.49 15.11
N TRP A 276 9.07 28.77 14.13
CA TRP A 276 9.41 28.91 12.72
C TRP A 276 10.54 29.90 12.45
N ARG A 277 10.57 31.01 13.21
CA ARG A 277 11.48 32.15 12.98
C ARG A 277 12.65 32.22 13.95
N GLU A 278 12.64 31.41 15.00
CA GLU A 278 13.69 31.38 16.03
C GLU A 278 14.79 30.38 15.72
N GLY A 279 16.00 30.65 16.21
CA GLY A 279 17.14 29.72 16.12
C GLY A 279 18.42 30.32 16.69
N ASP A 280 19.22 29.51 17.37
CA ASP A 280 20.50 29.93 17.98
C ASP A 280 21.57 30.24 16.91
N SER A 281 21.37 29.74 15.69
CA SER A 281 22.18 30.01 14.51
C SER A 281 21.31 29.98 13.25
N LEU A 282 21.88 30.42 12.11
CA LEU A 282 21.20 30.35 10.82
C LEU A 282 20.79 28.92 10.44
N TYR A 283 21.58 27.91 10.84
CA TYR A 283 21.31 26.49 10.61
C TYR A 283 20.35 25.87 11.64
N GLN A 284 19.90 26.63 12.63
CA GLN A 284 18.91 26.18 13.62
C GLN A 284 17.61 26.98 13.52
N ARG A 285 17.50 27.85 12.50
CA ARG A 285 16.31 28.66 12.24
C ARG A 285 15.49 28.01 11.11
N PRO A 286 14.33 27.41 11.42
CA PRO A 286 13.58 26.60 10.46
C PRO A 286 13.27 27.29 9.14
N VAL A 287 12.79 28.55 9.19
CA VAL A 287 12.45 29.30 7.97
C VAL A 287 13.63 29.51 7.03
N GLY A 288 14.84 29.70 7.56
CA GLY A 288 16.04 29.87 6.77
C GLY A 288 16.41 28.57 6.05
N LEU A 289 16.53 27.47 6.81
CA LEU A 289 16.81 26.16 6.24
C LEU A 289 15.79 25.73 5.19
N ALA A 290 14.51 25.94 5.47
CA ALA A 290 13.43 25.55 4.59
C ALA A 290 13.43 26.37 3.28
N LEU A 291 13.69 27.69 3.38
CA LEU A 291 13.89 28.54 2.20
C LEU A 291 15.10 28.08 1.38
N HIS A 292 16.22 27.73 2.04
CA HIS A 292 17.42 27.22 1.38
C HIS A 292 17.17 25.92 0.62
N ILE A 293 16.43 24.97 1.21
CA ILE A 293 16.03 23.72 0.54
C ILE A 293 15.23 24.04 -0.72
N ALA A 294 14.16 24.82 -0.61
CA ALA A 294 13.27 25.12 -1.73
C ALA A 294 13.99 25.89 -2.86
N GLN A 295 14.81 26.90 -2.51
CA GLN A 295 15.64 27.64 -3.45
C GLN A 295 16.68 26.76 -4.14
N SER A 296 17.31 25.84 -3.41
CA SER A 296 18.29 24.92 -3.99
C SER A 296 17.65 23.97 -5.00
N ILE A 297 16.48 23.42 -4.66
CA ILE A 297 15.74 22.53 -5.58
C ILE A 297 15.37 23.28 -6.86
N ASP A 298 14.83 24.49 -6.74
CA ASP A 298 14.49 25.33 -7.88
C ASP A 298 15.72 25.66 -8.75
N PHE A 299 16.81 26.09 -8.10
CA PHE A 299 18.05 26.49 -8.75
C PHE A 299 18.67 25.35 -9.56
N TYR A 300 18.76 24.14 -8.98
CA TYR A 300 19.33 22.99 -9.67
C TYR A 300 18.41 22.39 -10.74
N SER A 301 17.12 22.74 -10.74
CA SER A 301 16.15 22.35 -11.78
C SER A 301 16.22 23.21 -13.05
N ALA A 302 17.25 24.06 -13.20
CA ALA A 302 17.45 24.88 -14.39
C ALA A 302 17.79 24.05 -15.64
N ILE A 303 17.04 24.24 -16.73
CA ILE A 303 17.29 23.53 -18.00
C ILE A 303 18.38 24.22 -18.82
N LYS A 304 18.52 25.55 -18.68
CA LYS A 304 19.46 26.38 -19.46
C LYS A 304 20.02 27.54 -18.62
N PRO A 305 21.12 28.19 -19.06
CA PRO A 305 21.64 29.36 -18.35
C PRO A 305 20.59 30.46 -18.21
N GLY A 306 20.46 31.02 -17.01
CA GLY A 306 19.49 32.08 -16.72
C GLY A 306 18.05 31.60 -16.50
N ASP A 307 17.79 30.30 -16.62
CA ASP A 307 16.51 29.71 -16.27
C ASP A 307 16.36 29.67 -14.74
N ARG A 308 15.57 30.60 -14.20
CA ARG A 308 15.32 30.77 -12.76
C ARG A 308 13.85 31.07 -12.55
N SER A 309 13.29 30.65 -11.42
CA SER A 309 11.96 31.10 -11.02
C SER A 309 11.93 32.63 -10.85
N GLU A 310 10.83 33.24 -11.27
CA GLU A 310 10.54 34.66 -11.05
C GLU A 310 9.91 34.90 -9.66
N ASP A 311 9.77 33.86 -8.84
CA ASP A 311 9.21 34.01 -7.50
C ASP A 311 10.05 34.97 -6.65
N PRO A 312 9.45 35.97 -5.99
CA PRO A 312 10.18 36.93 -5.16
C PRO A 312 11.03 36.28 -4.07
N LEU A 313 10.64 35.10 -3.57
CA LEU A 313 11.40 34.38 -2.55
C LEU A 313 12.79 33.96 -3.06
N THR A 314 13.02 33.83 -4.37
CA THR A 314 14.35 33.57 -4.95
C THR A 314 15.37 34.68 -4.68
N GLN A 315 14.90 35.89 -4.35
CA GLN A 315 15.74 37.07 -4.12
C GLN A 315 16.07 37.28 -2.64
N ILE A 316 15.42 36.52 -1.74
CA ILE A 316 15.63 36.65 -0.30
C ILE A 316 16.72 35.65 0.12
N PRO A 317 17.89 36.10 0.61
CA PRO A 317 18.90 35.19 1.12
C PRO A 317 18.35 34.43 2.32
N TRP A 318 18.55 33.11 2.35
CA TRP A 318 18.11 32.30 3.48
C TRP A 318 18.85 32.67 4.79
N GLU A 319 20.04 33.26 4.66
CA GLU A 319 20.83 33.82 5.76
C GLU A 319 20.33 35.21 6.24
N GLU A 320 19.24 35.75 5.70
CA GLU A 320 18.70 37.07 6.08
C GLU A 320 18.52 37.14 7.61
N ARG A 321 19.20 38.10 8.24
CA ARG A 321 19.26 38.21 9.70
C ARG A 321 17.93 38.70 10.27
N ASP A 322 17.23 39.54 9.54
CA ASP A 322 15.89 39.98 9.90
C ASP A 322 14.86 38.90 9.57
N ALA A 323 14.53 38.08 10.57
CA ALA A 323 13.60 36.97 10.41
C ALA A 323 12.20 37.41 9.97
N ALA A 324 11.81 38.68 10.14
CA ALA A 324 10.51 39.19 9.68
C ALA A 324 10.40 39.29 8.15
N LYS A 325 11.54 39.37 7.44
CA LYS A 325 11.58 39.40 5.96
C LYS A 325 11.49 38.02 5.32
N LEU A 326 11.68 36.96 6.10
CA LEU A 326 11.59 35.57 5.63
C LEU A 326 10.11 35.14 5.50
N PRO A 327 9.78 34.17 4.63
CA PRO A 327 8.39 33.79 4.39
C PRO A 327 7.70 33.19 5.63
N SER A 328 6.38 33.27 5.69
CA SER A 328 5.59 32.40 6.57
C SER A 328 5.67 30.94 6.09
N GLN A 329 5.19 29.99 6.91
CA GLN A 329 5.06 28.59 6.48
C GLN A 329 4.17 28.49 5.23
N GLU A 330 3.00 29.14 5.25
CA GLU A 330 2.09 29.20 4.09
C GLU A 330 2.77 29.81 2.85
N GLY A 331 3.48 30.93 3.00
CA GLY A 331 4.19 31.57 1.90
C GLY A 331 5.30 30.67 1.32
N LEU A 332 6.00 29.92 2.17
CA LEU A 332 7.00 28.96 1.72
C LEU A 332 6.38 27.76 1.01
N LEU A 333 5.28 27.21 1.53
CA LEU A 333 4.59 26.08 0.91
C LEU A 333 3.99 26.47 -0.46
N GLY A 334 3.46 27.69 -0.59
CA GLY A 334 2.98 28.20 -1.88
C GLY A 334 4.12 28.44 -2.89
N TYR A 335 5.34 28.75 -2.42
CA TYR A 335 6.51 28.75 -3.28
C TYR A 335 6.94 27.33 -3.66
N LEU A 336 6.92 26.41 -2.70
CA LEU A 336 7.25 24.99 -2.92
C LEU A 336 6.37 24.37 -4.00
N ASP A 337 5.07 24.69 -4.04
CA ASP A 337 4.16 24.23 -5.10
C ASP A 337 4.70 24.57 -6.51
N LYS A 338 5.25 25.78 -6.69
CA LYS A 338 5.86 26.21 -7.97
C LYS A 338 7.17 25.50 -8.25
N VAL A 339 7.98 25.29 -7.20
CA VAL A 339 9.24 24.54 -7.29
C VAL A 339 9.00 23.09 -7.73
N GLU A 340 7.96 22.43 -7.20
CA GLU A 340 7.61 21.06 -7.59
C GLU A 340 7.21 20.94 -9.06
N VAL A 341 6.36 21.86 -9.57
CA VAL A 341 5.97 21.89 -10.98
C VAL A 341 7.21 22.01 -11.88
N ARG A 342 8.13 22.89 -11.50
CA ARG A 342 9.37 23.11 -12.26
C ARG A 342 10.32 21.92 -12.18
N LEU A 343 10.46 21.30 -11.01
CA LEU A 343 11.25 20.10 -10.80
C LEU A 343 10.69 18.92 -11.62
N ALA A 344 9.37 18.73 -11.62
CA ALA A 344 8.71 17.68 -12.41
C ALA A 344 8.97 17.88 -13.91
N SER A 345 8.80 19.12 -14.42
CA SER A 345 9.11 19.44 -15.81
C SER A 345 10.59 19.22 -16.15
N PHE A 346 11.50 19.56 -15.25
CA PHE A 346 12.93 19.29 -15.40
C PHE A 346 13.21 17.79 -15.49
N ILE A 347 12.63 16.97 -14.62
CA ILE A 347 12.80 15.51 -14.63
C ILE A 347 12.22 14.90 -15.90
N ALA A 348 11.03 15.33 -16.32
CA ALA A 348 10.34 14.83 -17.51
C ALA A 348 11.11 15.08 -18.82
N THR A 349 11.83 16.21 -18.91
CA THR A 349 12.44 16.67 -20.17
C THR A 349 13.96 16.47 -20.24
N SER A 350 14.59 16.01 -19.16
CA SER A 350 16.04 15.88 -19.08
C SER A 350 16.58 14.61 -19.72
N ASP A 351 17.67 14.75 -20.49
CA ASP A 351 18.55 13.62 -20.81
C ASP A 351 19.54 13.43 -19.64
N PHE A 352 19.29 12.44 -18.80
CA PHE A 352 20.12 12.16 -17.63
C PHE A 352 21.56 11.74 -17.96
N GLN A 353 21.83 11.31 -19.20
CA GLN A 353 23.17 10.92 -19.65
C GLN A 353 23.95 12.08 -20.27
N ALA A 354 23.29 13.22 -20.54
CA ALA A 354 23.96 14.39 -21.09
C ALA A 354 25.00 14.97 -20.11
N ASP A 355 26.05 15.57 -20.67
CA ASP A 355 27.07 16.30 -19.92
C ASP A 355 26.45 17.41 -19.07
N GLU A 356 26.83 17.50 -17.79
CA GLU A 356 26.45 18.61 -16.93
C GLU A 356 27.35 19.82 -17.18
N LYS A 357 26.77 20.91 -17.71
CA LYS A 357 27.49 22.13 -18.08
C LYS A 357 27.11 23.36 -17.27
N LEU A 358 25.95 23.33 -16.60
CA LEU A 358 25.44 24.46 -15.82
C LEU A 358 26.03 24.46 -14.41
N PHE A 359 26.17 23.26 -13.82
CA PHE A 359 26.58 23.07 -12.43
C PHE A 359 27.71 22.04 -12.34
N PRO A 360 28.91 22.34 -12.87
CA PRO A 360 29.99 21.35 -13.02
C PRO A 360 30.51 20.75 -11.70
N TRP A 361 30.25 21.40 -10.56
CA TRP A 361 30.61 20.86 -9.24
C TRP A 361 29.67 19.73 -8.76
N THR A 362 28.54 19.54 -9.43
CA THR A 362 27.56 18.51 -9.06
C THR A 362 27.86 17.14 -9.71
N GLY A 363 28.86 17.09 -10.60
CA GLY A 363 29.34 15.89 -11.27
C GLY A 363 29.40 16.07 -12.79
N PHE A 364 29.51 14.95 -13.52
CA PHE A 364 29.78 14.96 -14.95
C PHE A 364 28.51 14.91 -15.82
N THR A 365 27.38 14.46 -15.28
CA THR A 365 26.14 14.26 -16.03
C THR A 365 24.95 14.94 -15.36
N VAL A 366 23.87 15.17 -16.11
CA VAL A 366 22.62 15.69 -15.55
C VAL A 366 22.09 14.78 -14.44
N LEU A 367 22.26 13.45 -14.54
CA LEU A 367 21.97 12.53 -13.42
C LEU A 367 22.75 12.87 -12.14
N SER A 368 24.04 13.20 -12.28
CA SER A 368 24.89 13.57 -11.13
C SER A 368 24.35 14.83 -10.44
N ARG A 369 23.88 15.81 -11.22
CA ARG A 369 23.20 17.00 -10.70
C ARG A 369 21.92 16.67 -9.96
N VAL A 370 21.07 15.81 -10.53
CA VAL A 370 19.82 15.39 -9.88
C VAL A 370 20.10 14.71 -8.54
N GLN A 371 21.08 13.80 -8.51
CA GLN A 371 21.52 13.14 -7.29
C GLN A 371 22.11 14.11 -6.27
N TYR A 372 22.91 15.08 -6.71
CA TYR A 372 23.42 16.14 -5.84
C TYR A 372 22.27 16.92 -5.19
N ASN A 373 21.30 17.35 -5.99
CA ASN A 373 20.15 18.12 -5.54
C ASN A 373 19.30 17.33 -4.52
N LEU A 374 18.97 16.07 -4.83
CA LEU A 374 18.21 15.20 -3.93
C LEU A 374 18.92 15.00 -2.58
N ARG A 375 20.22 14.65 -2.60
CA ARG A 375 21.00 14.47 -1.37
C ARG A 375 21.12 15.76 -0.56
N HIS A 376 21.25 16.90 -1.24
CA HIS A 376 21.32 18.21 -0.59
C HIS A 376 20.00 18.53 0.11
N ALA A 377 18.86 18.29 -0.55
CA ALA A 377 17.55 18.45 0.06
C ALA A 377 17.36 17.52 1.27
N GLN A 378 17.72 16.23 1.13
CA GLN A 378 17.64 15.26 2.23
C GLN A 378 18.55 15.60 3.41
N HIS A 379 19.76 16.12 3.14
CA HIS A 379 20.68 16.56 4.18
C HIS A 379 20.08 17.67 5.06
N HIS A 380 19.57 18.73 4.44
CA HIS A 380 18.98 19.84 5.20
C HIS A 380 17.59 19.53 5.76
N LEU A 381 16.85 18.62 5.14
CA LEU A 381 15.64 18.06 5.74
C LEU A 381 15.97 17.31 7.04
N ALA A 382 17.10 16.58 7.08
CA ALA A 382 17.57 15.96 8.31
C ALA A 382 17.93 17.01 9.39
N ASP A 383 18.56 18.12 9.03
CA ASP A 383 18.80 19.25 9.95
C ASP A 383 17.48 19.78 10.53
N MET A 384 16.44 19.95 9.69
CA MET A 384 15.11 20.36 10.15
C MET A 384 14.45 19.32 11.07
N ALA A 385 14.55 18.03 10.75
CA ALA A 385 14.01 16.96 11.58
C ALA A 385 14.71 16.90 12.95
N MET A 386 16.02 17.10 12.99
CA MET A 386 16.77 17.24 14.24
C MET A 386 16.31 18.46 15.05
N GLU A 387 16.03 19.58 14.38
CA GLU A 387 15.55 20.80 15.04
C GLU A 387 14.13 20.65 15.60
N LEU A 388 13.24 19.93 14.90
CA LEU A 388 11.92 19.54 15.43
C LEU A 388 12.08 18.73 16.72
N GLN A 389 12.92 17.69 16.69
CA GLN A 389 13.16 16.84 17.84
C GLN A 389 13.77 17.61 19.02
N ARG A 390 14.74 18.51 18.76
CA ARG A 390 15.35 19.37 19.78
C ARG A 390 14.32 20.23 20.51
N ARG A 391 13.26 20.65 19.82
CA ARG A 391 12.17 21.47 20.35
C ARG A 391 10.99 20.66 20.90
N GLY A 392 11.10 19.34 20.94
CA GLY A 392 10.05 18.45 21.46
C GLY A 392 8.89 18.20 20.49
N PHE A 393 9.04 18.53 19.21
CA PHE A 393 8.09 18.15 18.17
C PHE A 393 8.41 16.76 17.60
N ARG A 394 7.39 16.06 17.08
CA ARG A 394 7.58 14.80 16.35
C ARG A 394 8.11 15.11 14.94
N PRO A 395 9.25 14.56 14.52
CA PRO A 395 9.72 14.71 13.13
C PRO A 395 8.81 13.93 12.16
N PRO A 396 8.83 14.25 10.86
CA PRO A 396 8.09 13.47 9.86
C PRO A 396 8.53 12.00 9.88
N ASP A 397 7.57 11.09 9.72
CA ASP A 397 7.87 9.67 9.50
C ASP A 397 8.51 9.50 8.11
N TRP A 398 9.43 8.54 8.01
CA TRP A 398 10.08 8.19 6.74
C TRP A 398 9.02 7.76 5.71
N GLN A 399 9.05 8.40 4.54
CA GLN A 399 8.08 8.17 3.46
C GLN A 399 8.59 7.21 2.40
#